data_AF-A0A1G3IQM0-F1
#
_entry.id   AF-A0A1G3IQM0-F1
#
_cell.length_a   1.000
_cell.length_b   1.000
_cell.length_c   1.000
_cell.angle_alpha   90.00
_cell.angle_beta   90.00
_cell.angle_gamma   90.00
#
_symmetry.space_group_name_H-M   'P 1'
#
loop_
_entity.id
_entity.type
_entity.pdbx_description
1 polymer ?
#
loop_
_entity_poly.entity_id
_entity_poly.type
_entity_poly.pdbx_seq_one_letter_code
_entity_poly.pdbx_strand_id
1 'polypeptide(L)'
;MVSIFGTKDKKPPPSAPVPLNWARNKNGKFNKFVTLDVARAGIAGGGIFVLWHSGAKPRWVMVGASADLAKDIRKLLDDEELLEYNVHGGLFVSWAPVRPEYHAGVIKYLRESMKPLIDRGPPSPEDVDPIPVTAPGGAGRPNE
;
A
#
# COMPACT_ATOMS: atom_id res chain seq x y z
N MET A 1 48.58 0.86 12.85
CA MET A 1 47.60 -0.07 12.25
C MET A 1 46.42 0.78 11.80
N VAL A 2 46.28 1.03 10.50
CA VAL A 2 45.19 1.86 9.95
C VAL A 2 44.10 0.90 9.50
N SER A 3 42.95 0.90 10.18
CA SER A 3 41.76 0.20 9.71
C SER A 3 40.97 1.16 8.83
N ILE A 4 40.87 0.83 7.54
CA ILE A 4 40.05 1.53 6.56
C ILE A 4 38.75 0.74 6.46
N PHE A 5 37.70 1.17 7.17
CA PHE A 5 36.35 0.67 6.92
C PHE A 5 35.68 1.61 5.92
N GLY A 6 35.56 1.14 4.68
CA GLY A 6 34.70 1.74 3.67
C GLY A 6 33.24 1.57 4.08
N THR A 7 32.67 2.63 4.63
CA THR A 7 31.22 2.74 4.81
C THR A 7 30.61 2.92 3.42
N LYS A 8 29.90 1.90 2.92
CA LYS A 8 28.95 2.07 1.81
C LYS A 8 28.02 3.22 2.20
N ASP A 9 28.06 4.33 1.46
CA ASP A 9 27.16 5.46 1.61
C ASP A 9 25.72 4.99 1.43
N LYS A 10 25.06 4.58 2.52
CA LYS A 10 23.60 4.48 2.57
C LYS A 10 23.11 5.92 2.50
N LYS A 11 22.65 6.34 1.32
CA LYS A 11 22.00 7.65 1.14
C LYS A 11 20.95 7.81 2.27
N PRO A 12 21.04 8.84 3.12
CA PRO A 12 20.10 9.00 4.22
C PRO A 12 18.68 9.01 3.65
N PRO A 13 17.71 8.33 4.30
CA PRO A 13 16.34 8.35 3.85
C PRO A 13 15.88 9.81 3.75
N PRO A 14 15.14 10.18 2.69
CA PRO A 14 14.68 11.55 2.53
C PRO A 14 13.91 12.00 3.79
N SER A 15 14.19 13.22 4.26
CA SER A 15 13.55 13.78 5.46
C SER A 15 12.04 13.99 5.31
N ALA A 16 11.53 13.92 4.08
CA ALA A 16 10.12 13.97 3.73
C ALA A 16 9.65 12.66 3.08
N PRO A 17 8.40 12.24 3.30
CA PRO A 17 7.84 11.07 2.64
C PRO A 17 7.92 11.16 1.12
N VAL A 18 8.33 10.06 0.46
CA VAL A 18 8.37 9.95 -0.99
C VAL A 18 6.92 9.89 -1.53
N PRO A 19 6.53 10.78 -2.46
CA PRO A 19 5.19 10.75 -3.02
C PRO A 19 5.01 9.51 -3.91
N LEU A 20 3.95 8.74 -3.65
CA LEU A 20 3.52 7.64 -4.52
C LEU A 20 2.35 8.07 -5.42
N ASN A 21 2.36 7.59 -6.66
CA ASN A 21 1.29 7.82 -7.63
C ASN A 21 0.14 6.81 -7.41
N TRP A 22 -0.67 7.05 -6.39
CA TRP A 22 -1.81 6.22 -6.05
C TRP A 22 -2.89 6.26 -7.12
N ALA A 23 -3.24 5.09 -7.65
CA ALA A 23 -4.22 4.92 -8.70
C ALA A 23 -5.60 5.45 -8.29
N ARG A 24 -6.21 6.22 -9.21
CA ARG A 24 -7.57 6.76 -9.13
C ARG A 24 -8.33 6.35 -10.39
N ASN A 25 -9.65 6.31 -10.30
CA ASN A 25 -10.50 6.12 -11.47
C ASN A 25 -10.50 7.35 -12.39
N LYS A 26 -11.14 7.22 -13.56
CA LYS A 26 -11.25 8.30 -14.56
C LYS A 26 -11.88 9.62 -14.05
N ASN A 27 -12.60 9.57 -12.93
CA ASN A 27 -13.21 10.74 -12.28
C ASN A 27 -12.33 11.32 -11.17
N GLY A 28 -11.10 10.83 -11.00
CA GLY A 28 -10.17 11.26 -9.94
C GLY A 28 -10.52 10.73 -8.55
N LYS A 29 -11.46 9.79 -8.42
CA LYS A 29 -11.86 9.19 -7.14
C LYS A 29 -11.13 7.86 -6.90
N PHE A 30 -11.04 7.42 -5.65
CA PHE A 30 -10.53 6.09 -5.37
C PHE A 30 -11.50 5.00 -5.84
N ASN A 31 -10.96 3.82 -6.12
CA ASN A 31 -11.75 2.73 -6.67
C ASN A 31 -12.50 2.02 -5.55
N LYS A 32 -13.80 1.79 -5.72
CA LYS A 32 -14.55 0.87 -4.86
C LYS A 32 -14.05 -0.55 -5.14
N PHE A 33 -13.61 -1.23 -4.10
CA PHE A 33 -13.00 -2.55 -4.19
C PHE A 33 -14.00 -3.58 -4.72
N VAL A 34 -15.19 -3.67 -4.11
CA VAL A 34 -16.21 -4.68 -4.43
C VAL A 34 -16.72 -4.61 -5.88
N THR A 35 -16.69 -3.43 -6.50
CA THR A 35 -17.16 -3.22 -7.88
C THR A 35 -16.01 -3.00 -8.86
N LEU A 36 -14.77 -3.30 -8.47
CA LEU A 36 -13.59 -3.06 -9.28
C LEU A 36 -13.54 -4.05 -10.45
N ASP A 37 -13.70 -3.54 -11.66
CA ASP A 37 -13.34 -4.27 -12.88
C ASP A 37 -11.83 -4.17 -13.09
N VAL A 38 -11.09 -5.16 -12.56
CA VAL A 38 -9.62 -5.18 -12.62
C VAL A 38 -9.10 -5.16 -14.06
N ALA A 39 -9.81 -5.77 -15.01
CA ALA A 39 -9.39 -5.78 -16.41
C ALA A 39 -9.48 -4.39 -17.06
N ARG A 40 -10.44 -3.57 -16.64
CA ARG A 40 -10.63 -2.20 -17.15
C ARG A 40 -9.93 -1.12 -16.32
N ALA A 41 -9.45 -1.46 -15.13
CA ALA A 41 -8.80 -0.52 -14.22
C ALA A 41 -7.36 -0.16 -14.61
N GLY A 42 -6.81 -0.74 -15.68
CA GLY A 42 -5.45 -0.45 -16.15
C GLY A 42 -4.36 -0.89 -15.15
N ILE A 43 -4.64 -1.91 -14.34
CA ILE A 43 -3.69 -2.46 -13.38
C ILE A 43 -2.65 -3.27 -14.15
N ALA A 44 -1.38 -2.88 -14.05
CA ALA A 44 -0.28 -3.57 -14.70
C ALA A 44 0.96 -3.62 -13.80
N GLY A 45 1.72 -4.71 -13.92
CA GLY A 45 2.98 -4.90 -13.19
C GLY A 45 2.80 -5.08 -11.67
N GLY A 46 3.92 -4.90 -10.97
CA GLY A 46 4.00 -5.01 -9.51
C GLY A 46 3.99 -3.66 -8.79
N GLY A 47 3.78 -3.70 -7.49
CA GLY A 47 3.77 -2.52 -6.65
C GLY A 47 3.14 -2.77 -5.29
N ILE A 48 2.66 -1.69 -4.69
CA ILE A 48 2.01 -1.68 -3.37
C ILE A 48 0.53 -1.38 -3.57
N PHE A 49 -0.33 -2.06 -2.82
CA PHE A 49 -1.74 -1.75 -2.75
C PHE A 49 -2.17 -1.58 -1.29
N VAL A 50 -3.22 -0.80 -1.10
CA VAL A 50 -3.85 -0.59 0.20
C VAL A 50 -5.36 -0.63 0.07
N LEU A 51 -6.01 -1.20 1.09
CA LEU A 51 -7.46 -1.22 1.24
C LEU A 51 -7.87 -0.44 2.49
N TRP A 52 -9.00 0.24 2.41
CA TRP A 52 -9.61 0.93 3.55
C TRP A 52 -11.11 1.02 3.36
N HIS A 53 -11.86 1.08 4.45
CA HIS A 53 -13.28 1.43 4.39
C HIS A 53 -13.48 2.89 4.80
N SER A 54 -14.54 3.49 4.25
CA SER A 54 -14.96 4.86 4.59
C SER A 54 -15.92 4.83 5.81
N GLY A 55 -16.90 5.73 5.83
CA GLY A 55 -17.96 5.78 6.83
C GLY A 55 -17.63 6.63 8.06
N ALA A 56 -18.40 6.44 9.13
CA ALA A 56 -18.30 7.27 10.34
C ALA A 56 -16.95 7.14 11.05
N LYS A 57 -16.25 6.01 10.88
CA LYS A 57 -14.92 5.74 11.45
C LYS A 57 -14.03 5.09 10.39
N PRO A 58 -13.45 5.86 9.45
CA PRO A 58 -12.61 5.30 8.41
C PRO A 58 -11.39 4.59 8.98
N ARG A 59 -11.04 3.43 8.45
CA ARG A 59 -9.86 2.64 8.88
C ARG A 59 -9.17 1.98 7.69
N TRP A 60 -7.84 1.92 7.78
CA TRP A 60 -7.03 1.08 6.91
C TRP A 60 -7.32 -0.40 7.21
N VAL A 61 -7.63 -1.15 6.18
CA VAL A 61 -8.00 -2.57 6.30
C VAL A 61 -6.77 -3.43 6.04
N MET A 62 -6.04 -3.17 4.95
CA MET A 62 -4.91 -4.01 4.54
C MET A 62 -3.87 -3.20 3.77
N VAL A 63 -2.60 -3.59 3.91
CA VAL A 63 -1.48 -3.14 3.08
C VAL A 63 -0.79 -4.38 2.50
N GLY A 64 -0.55 -4.40 1.19
CA GLY A 64 0.12 -5.51 0.54
C GLY A 64 1.05 -5.07 -0.60
N ALA A 65 1.98 -5.96 -0.94
CA ALA A 65 2.85 -5.82 -2.10
C ALA A 65 2.61 -6.99 -3.05
N SER A 66 2.75 -6.76 -4.35
CA SER A 66 2.56 -7.80 -5.35
C SER A 66 3.53 -7.59 -6.52
N ALA A 67 3.97 -8.70 -7.13
CA ALA A 67 4.65 -8.69 -8.42
C ALA A 67 3.68 -8.59 -9.60
N ASP A 68 2.40 -8.94 -9.38
CA ASP A 68 1.30 -8.87 -10.35
C ASP A 68 0.03 -8.38 -9.63
N LEU A 69 -0.09 -7.05 -9.54
CA LEU A 69 -1.20 -6.40 -8.86
C LEU A 69 -2.56 -6.85 -9.40
N ALA A 70 -2.67 -7.04 -10.71
CA ALA A 70 -3.93 -7.41 -11.35
C ALA A 70 -4.36 -8.82 -10.94
N LYS A 71 -3.43 -9.77 -10.81
CA LYS A 71 -3.72 -11.12 -10.35
C LYS A 71 -4.08 -11.15 -8.87
N ASP A 72 -3.29 -10.50 -8.02
CA ASP A 72 -3.49 -10.62 -6.57
C ASP A 72 -4.69 -9.81 -6.08
N ILE A 73 -4.95 -8.61 -6.64
CA ILE A 73 -6.17 -7.86 -6.34
C ILE A 73 -7.42 -8.65 -6.74
N ARG A 74 -7.40 -9.37 -7.89
CA ARG A 74 -8.52 -10.24 -8.29
C ARG A 74 -8.80 -11.33 -7.27
N LYS A 75 -7.76 -12.00 -6.75
CA LYS A 75 -7.95 -13.04 -5.72
C LYS A 75 -8.58 -12.48 -4.44
N LEU A 76 -8.20 -11.26 -4.06
CA LEU A 76 -8.75 -10.61 -2.87
C LEU A 76 -10.23 -10.23 -3.04
N LEU A 77 -10.76 -10.16 -4.27
CA LEU A 77 -12.21 -9.96 -4.49
C LEU A 77 -13.03 -11.18 -4.08
N ASP A 78 -12.40 -12.33 -3.90
CA ASP A 78 -13.03 -13.57 -3.41
C ASP A 78 -12.78 -13.79 -1.89
N ASP A 79 -12.13 -12.85 -1.19
CA ASP A 79 -11.83 -12.94 0.24
C ASP A 79 -13.00 -12.41 1.09
N GLU A 80 -13.81 -13.30 1.64
CA GLU A 80 -15.00 -12.97 2.43
C GLU A 80 -14.70 -12.05 3.62
N GLU A 81 -13.59 -12.28 4.34
CA GLU A 81 -13.19 -11.46 5.50
C GLU A 81 -12.90 -10.01 5.08
N LEU A 82 -12.28 -9.81 3.90
CA LEU A 82 -12.11 -8.45 3.37
C LEU A 82 -13.45 -7.83 2.99
N LEU A 83 -14.33 -8.58 2.31
CA LEU A 83 -15.61 -8.07 1.83
C LEU A 83 -16.55 -7.65 2.95
N GLU A 84 -16.45 -8.25 4.15
CA GLU A 84 -17.20 -7.83 5.33
C GLU A 84 -17.00 -6.34 5.67
N TYR A 85 -15.82 -5.78 5.42
CA TYR A 85 -15.56 -4.36 5.69
C TYR A 85 -16.31 -3.39 4.76
N ASN A 86 -16.88 -3.89 3.64
CA ASN A 86 -17.64 -3.04 2.72
C ASN A 86 -18.89 -2.44 3.36
N VAL A 87 -19.46 -3.06 4.40
CA VAL A 87 -20.63 -2.55 5.11
C VAL A 87 -20.36 -1.21 5.81
N HIS A 88 -19.10 -0.88 6.07
CA HIS A 88 -18.69 0.35 6.74
C HIS A 88 -18.54 1.53 5.76
N GLY A 89 -19.57 1.83 4.96
CA GLY A 89 -19.55 2.95 4.02
C GLY A 89 -18.74 2.70 2.74
N GLY A 90 -18.52 1.43 2.40
CA GLY A 90 -17.80 1.01 1.21
C GLY A 90 -16.33 0.70 1.47
N LEU A 91 -15.84 -0.36 0.84
CA LEU A 91 -14.44 -0.75 0.80
C LEU A 91 -13.78 -0.19 -0.46
N PHE A 92 -12.60 0.42 -0.30
CA PHE A 92 -11.86 1.09 -1.34
C PHE A 92 -10.47 0.49 -1.48
N VAL A 93 -9.90 0.65 -2.67
CA VAL A 93 -8.55 0.20 -3.00
C VAL A 93 -7.84 1.23 -3.85
N SER A 94 -6.53 1.34 -3.64
CA SER A 94 -5.61 2.03 -4.52
C SER A 94 -4.28 1.28 -4.54
N TRP A 95 -3.53 1.47 -5.62
CA TRP A 95 -2.21 0.87 -5.80
C TRP A 95 -1.25 1.88 -6.40
N ALA A 96 0.04 1.67 -6.18
CA ALA A 96 1.10 2.47 -6.76
C ALA A 96 2.22 1.54 -7.27
N PRO A 97 2.78 1.80 -8.47
CA PRO A 97 3.93 1.05 -8.95
C PRO A 97 5.14 1.35 -8.07
N VAL A 98 5.76 0.30 -7.55
CA VAL A 98 6.96 0.37 -6.71
C VAL A 98 7.87 -0.76 -7.14
N ARG A 99 9.16 -0.48 -7.30
CA ARG A 99 10.12 -1.52 -7.68
C ARG A 99 10.26 -2.56 -6.56
N PRO A 100 10.39 -3.87 -6.89
CA PRO A 100 10.40 -4.95 -5.89
C PRO A 100 11.39 -4.76 -4.74
N GLU A 101 12.58 -4.21 -5.01
CA GLU A 101 13.62 -3.97 -4.01
C GLU A 101 13.22 -2.98 -2.90
N TYR A 102 12.15 -2.19 -3.09
CA TYR A 102 11.65 -1.26 -2.08
C TYR A 102 10.38 -1.74 -1.39
N HIS A 103 9.81 -2.88 -1.79
CA HIS A 103 8.52 -3.34 -1.25
C HIS A 103 8.58 -3.51 0.27
N ALA A 104 9.61 -4.19 0.78
CA ALA A 104 9.74 -4.44 2.22
C ALA A 104 9.77 -3.14 3.05
N GLY A 105 10.60 -2.17 2.66
CA GLY A 105 10.72 -0.89 3.39
C GLY A 105 9.44 -0.05 3.31
N VAL A 106 8.75 -0.06 2.17
CA VAL A 106 7.45 0.64 2.02
C VAL A 106 6.36 -0.05 2.84
N ILE A 107 6.27 -1.38 2.81
CA ILE A 107 5.31 -2.14 3.61
C ILE A 107 5.53 -1.89 5.10
N LYS A 108 6.79 -1.91 5.57
CA LYS A 108 7.13 -1.61 6.96
C LYS A 108 6.57 -0.26 7.40
N TYR A 109 6.92 0.79 6.66
CA TYR A 109 6.48 2.14 6.95
C TYR A 109 4.96 2.28 6.93
N LEU A 110 4.29 1.71 5.93
CA LEU A 110 2.83 1.78 5.80
C LEU A 110 2.13 1.02 6.93
N ARG A 111 2.61 -0.15 7.34
CA ARG A 111 2.01 -0.90 8.47
C ARG A 111 2.14 -0.15 9.78
N GLU A 112 3.33 0.36 10.08
CA GLU A 112 3.60 1.11 11.32
C GLU A 112 2.77 2.40 11.39
N SER A 113 2.64 3.11 10.26
CA SER A 113 1.91 4.37 10.19
C SER A 113 0.39 4.21 10.10
N MET A 114 -0.10 3.22 9.34
CA MET A 114 -1.53 3.02 9.07
C MET A 114 -2.23 2.13 10.09
N LYS A 115 -1.50 1.19 10.71
CA LYS A 115 -2.04 0.17 11.64
C LYS A 115 -3.28 -0.53 11.05
N PRO A 116 -3.13 -1.25 9.92
CA PRO A 116 -4.24 -1.89 9.26
C PRO A 116 -4.94 -2.89 10.18
N LEU A 117 -6.25 -3.09 9.97
CA LEU A 117 -7.03 -4.05 10.75
C LEU A 117 -6.60 -5.50 10.49
N ILE A 118 -6.12 -5.78 9.28
CA ILE A 118 -5.64 -7.09 8.86
C ILE A 118 -4.15 -7.00 8.52
N ASP A 119 -3.35 -7.83 9.19
CA ASP A 119 -1.92 -7.99 8.93
C ASP A 119 -1.62 -9.30 8.18
N ARG A 120 -2.09 -9.40 6.92
CA ARG A 120 -1.92 -10.59 6.05
C ARG A 120 -1.01 -10.37 4.83
N GLY A 121 -0.42 -9.17 4.68
CA GLY A 121 0.50 -8.90 3.55
C GLY A 121 1.88 -9.59 3.71
N PRO A 122 2.80 -9.43 2.75
CA PRO A 122 4.14 -10.02 2.85
C PRO A 122 4.88 -9.56 4.11
N PRO A 123 5.70 -10.42 4.72
CA PRO A 123 6.45 -10.05 5.91
C PRO A 123 7.38 -8.88 5.60
N SER A 124 7.49 -7.95 6.56
CA SER A 124 8.56 -6.96 6.58
C SER A 124 9.65 -7.47 7.53
N PRO A 125 10.85 -7.80 7.05
CA PRO A 125 11.97 -8.16 7.91
C PRO A 125 12.29 -7.05 8.92
N GLU A 126 12.69 -7.43 10.14
CA GLU A 126 13.01 -6.46 11.20
C GLU A 126 14.19 -5.56 10.84
N ASP A 127 15.16 -6.10 10.09
CA ASP A 127 16.41 -5.45 9.68
C ASP A 127 16.26 -4.51 8.46
N VAL A 128 15.06 -4.41 7.88
CA VAL A 128 14.80 -3.48 6.78
C VAL A 128 14.47 -2.09 7.33
N ASP A 129 15.18 -1.08 6.83
CA ASP A 129 14.90 0.33 7.12
C ASP A 129 13.54 0.73 6.48
N PRO A 130 12.59 1.31 7.24
CA PRO A 130 11.32 1.76 6.67
C PRO A 130 11.56 2.90 5.67
N ILE A 131 10.82 2.87 4.55
CA ILE A 131 10.88 3.89 3.50
C ILE A 131 9.64 4.78 3.61
N PRO A 132 9.78 6.03 4.09
CA PRO A 132 8.65 6.94 4.23
C PRO A 132 8.00 7.23 2.87
N VAL A 133 6.69 7.02 2.78
CA VAL A 133 5.89 7.30 1.58
C VAL A 133 4.58 8.02 1.90
N THR A 134 4.00 8.72 0.93
CA THR A 134 2.66 9.29 1.11
C THR A 134 1.59 8.21 1.07
N ALA A 135 0.55 8.32 1.91
CA ALA A 135 -0.65 7.49 1.84
C ALA A 135 -1.61 7.96 0.72
N PRO A 136 -2.55 7.12 0.26
CA PRO A 136 -3.61 7.59 -0.62
C PRO A 136 -4.36 8.77 0.01
N GLY A 137 -4.52 9.85 -0.74
CA GLY A 137 -5.27 11.02 -0.29
C GLY A 137 -4.48 11.96 0.64
N GLY A 138 -3.19 11.69 0.89
CA GLY A 138 -2.31 12.59 1.64
C GLY A 138 -2.05 12.13 3.08
N ALA A 139 -2.14 13.05 4.04
CA ALA A 139 -1.65 12.86 5.41
C ALA A 139 -2.40 11.74 6.17
N GLY A 140 -1.87 10.51 6.14
CA GLY A 140 -2.02 9.41 7.10
C GLY A 140 -3.42 8.82 7.37
N ARG A 141 -4.50 9.56 7.12
CA ARG A 141 -5.88 9.12 7.30
C ARG A 141 -6.49 8.64 5.99
N PRO A 142 -7.31 7.58 6.02
CA PRO A 142 -8.05 7.16 4.85
C PRO A 142 -9.07 8.23 4.47
N ASN A 143 -9.05 8.65 3.21
CA ASN A 143 -9.99 9.61 2.61
C ASN A 143 -10.70 8.96 1.41
N GLU A 144 -11.89 9.45 1.06
CA GLU A 144 -12.71 9.00 -0.10
C GLU A 144 -12.23 9.55 -1.45
#